data_AF-A0A5M6CT45-F1
#
_entry.id   AF-A0A5M6CT45-F1
#
_cell.length_a   1.000
_cell.length_b   1.000
_cell.length_c   1.000
_cell.angle_alpha   90.00
_cell.angle_beta   90.00
_cell.angle_gamma   90.00
#
_symmetry.space_group_name_H-M   'P 1'
#
loop_
_entity.id
_entity.type
_entity.pdbx_description
1 polymer ?
#
loop_
_entity_poly.entity_id
_entity_poly.type
_entity_poly.pdbx_seq_one_letter_code
_entity_poly.pdbx_strand_id
1 'polypeptide(L)'
;MKNMKIASGTLMVMLMFSFSSKGQQVDKQVVVEHFTNTYCSVCASRNPGFYNNLMNFPQIIHIVYHPSSPYASCPFSQYNKVENDARTNFYGVFGGTPRLAIQGAPIPASDNYANPTMYDEALTGKTSFAMTADLKREGGNINLRIVVKKVDTSSVNALSLYAVVVEDTINFTGNNGETLQQDVFRKSFAGAAPTTFAVPANIGDSTVYTQSMAIDPIWEINQVYAIGILSTPDKKIEQAARSLKLTGNTTGIGKISTEKNFKVYPIPNNGKLYISGPFHSGMHAEIWSITGKLLKTAAISAKNNLIDIHSLAKGNYILKIKTEHGLEITKFNRL
;
A
#
# COMPACT_ATOMS: atom_id res chain seq x y z
N MET A 1 8.42 -66.32 -47.76
CA MET A 1 8.86 -65.51 -46.60
C MET A 1 9.10 -64.07 -47.06
N LYS A 2 8.22 -63.12 -46.71
CA LYS A 2 8.53 -61.69 -46.52
C LYS A 2 7.24 -60.98 -46.10
N ASN A 3 7.04 -60.85 -44.79
CA ASN A 3 5.95 -60.09 -44.20
C ASN A 3 6.33 -58.60 -44.20
N MET A 4 5.58 -57.80 -44.96
CA MET A 4 5.72 -56.35 -45.01
C MET A 4 4.96 -55.75 -43.82
N LYS A 5 5.70 -55.31 -42.79
CA LYS A 5 5.14 -54.61 -41.64
C LYS A 5 4.92 -53.14 -42.01
N ILE A 6 3.66 -52.74 -42.17
CA ILE A 6 3.26 -51.34 -42.30
C ILE A 6 3.27 -50.74 -40.89
N ALA A 7 4.30 -49.94 -40.60
CA ALA A 7 4.37 -49.16 -39.36
C ALA A 7 3.44 -47.94 -39.51
N SER A 8 2.29 -47.98 -38.84
CA SER A 8 1.36 -46.86 -38.74
C SER A 8 1.94 -45.83 -37.77
N GLY A 9 2.62 -44.82 -38.30
CA GLY A 9 3.14 -43.69 -37.52
C GLY A 9 2.04 -42.68 -37.27
N THR A 10 1.46 -42.69 -36.07
CA THR A 10 0.52 -41.65 -35.63
C THR A 10 1.29 -40.33 -35.43
N LEU A 11 1.16 -39.40 -36.38
CA LEU A 11 1.70 -38.05 -36.30
C LEU A 11 0.91 -37.24 -35.25
N MET A 12 1.43 -37.18 -34.02
CA MET A 12 0.88 -36.36 -32.95
C MET A 12 1.25 -34.89 -33.22
N VAL A 13 0.32 -34.14 -33.81
CA VAL A 13 0.44 -32.68 -33.99
C VAL A 13 0.34 -32.02 -32.62
N MET A 14 1.49 -31.64 -32.06
CA MET A 14 1.58 -30.88 -30.81
C MET A 14 1.16 -29.44 -31.10
N LEU A 15 -0.13 -29.13 -30.87
CA LEU A 15 -0.65 -27.76 -30.97
C LEU A 15 0.02 -26.90 -29.89
N MET A 16 1.06 -26.14 -30.26
CA MET A 16 1.63 -25.11 -29.39
C MET A 16 0.64 -23.94 -29.27
N PHE A 17 -0.28 -24.04 -28.29
CA PHE A 17 -1.05 -22.89 -27.83
C PHE A 17 -0.07 -21.90 -27.19
N SER A 18 0.34 -20.91 -27.97
CA SER A 18 1.04 -19.74 -27.42
C SER A 18 0.03 -18.99 -26.54
N PHE A 19 0.16 -19.16 -25.23
CA PHE A 19 -0.56 -18.33 -24.25
C PHE A 19 0.02 -16.91 -24.31
N SER A 20 -0.45 -16.11 -25.26
CA SER A 20 -0.20 -14.67 -25.25
C SER A 20 -0.97 -14.08 -24.07
N SER A 21 -0.26 -13.57 -23.07
CA SER A 21 -0.86 -12.80 -21.99
C SER A 21 -1.56 -11.57 -22.60
N LYS A 22 -2.90 -11.59 -22.63
CA LYS A 22 -3.67 -10.41 -23.00
C LYS A 22 -3.61 -9.43 -21.83
N GLY A 23 -2.96 -8.29 -22.04
CA GLY A 23 -3.05 -7.19 -21.12
C GLY A 23 -4.47 -6.62 -21.06
N GLN A 24 -4.83 -6.06 -19.92
CA GLN A 24 -6.11 -5.39 -19.72
C GLN A 24 -5.89 -4.13 -18.88
N GLN A 25 -6.41 -3.00 -19.34
CA GLN A 25 -6.40 -1.77 -18.57
C GLN A 25 -7.17 -1.92 -17.26
N VAL A 26 -6.72 -1.20 -16.25
CA VAL A 26 -7.38 -1.09 -14.94
C VAL A 26 -7.91 0.32 -14.72
N ASP A 27 -8.79 0.48 -13.74
CA ASP A 27 -9.25 1.81 -13.33
C ASP A 27 -8.08 2.67 -12.84
N LYS A 28 -8.12 3.96 -13.19
CA LYS A 28 -7.24 4.95 -12.60
C LYS A 28 -7.70 5.27 -11.20
N GLN A 29 -6.74 5.31 -10.29
CA GLN A 29 -6.92 5.83 -8.97
C GLN A 29 -6.97 7.36 -9.05
N VAL A 30 -8.14 7.94 -8.81
CA VAL A 30 -8.34 9.39 -8.85
C VAL A 30 -7.60 10.05 -7.69
N VAL A 31 -6.88 11.14 -7.99
CA VAL A 31 -6.13 11.96 -7.04
C VAL A 31 -6.66 13.38 -7.04
N VAL A 32 -6.94 13.91 -5.85
CA VAL A 32 -7.28 15.31 -5.61
C VAL A 32 -6.21 15.92 -4.71
N GLU A 33 -5.50 16.91 -5.23
CA GLU A 33 -4.51 17.67 -4.48
C GLU A 33 -5.12 19.01 -4.08
N HIS A 34 -5.24 19.23 -2.78
CA HIS A 34 -5.87 20.39 -2.19
C HIS A 34 -4.81 21.33 -1.62
N PHE A 35 -4.85 22.60 -2.03
CA PHE A 35 -3.94 23.65 -1.55
C PHE A 35 -4.74 24.62 -0.68
N THR A 36 -4.42 24.63 0.61
CA THR A 36 -5.16 25.39 1.63
C THR A 36 -4.20 26.03 2.63
N ASN A 37 -4.71 26.77 3.61
CA ASN A 37 -3.87 27.35 4.65
C ASN A 37 -4.65 27.63 5.94
N THR A 38 -4.05 27.38 7.10
CA THR A 38 -4.68 27.55 8.43
C THR A 38 -4.98 28.99 8.82
N TYR A 39 -4.53 29.97 8.03
CA TYR A 39 -4.85 31.40 8.20
C TYR A 39 -5.86 31.91 7.15
N CYS A 40 -6.23 31.07 6.18
CA CYS A 40 -7.10 31.44 5.07
C CYS A 40 -8.58 31.34 5.47
N SER A 41 -9.22 32.48 5.70
CA SER A 41 -10.66 32.54 6.03
C SER A 41 -11.55 32.03 4.89
N VAL A 42 -11.22 32.37 3.64
CA VAL A 42 -11.95 31.88 2.46
C VAL A 42 -11.82 30.35 2.33
N CYS A 43 -10.69 29.78 2.72
CA CYS A 43 -10.49 28.34 2.76
C CYS A 43 -11.43 27.70 3.79
N ALA A 44 -11.45 28.22 5.03
CA ALA A 44 -12.36 27.76 6.06
C ALA A 44 -13.84 27.82 5.64
N SER A 45 -14.23 28.82 4.83
CA SER A 45 -15.58 28.90 4.28
C SER A 45 -15.89 27.87 3.18
N ARG A 46 -14.89 27.44 2.40
CA ARG A 46 -15.08 26.54 1.24
C ARG A 46 -14.81 25.08 1.55
N ASN A 47 -13.90 24.80 2.48
CA ASN A 47 -13.50 23.46 2.89
C ASN A 47 -14.69 22.58 3.32
N PRO A 48 -15.71 23.07 4.09
CA PRO A 48 -16.85 22.23 4.45
C PRO A 48 -17.62 21.68 3.25
N GLY A 49 -17.90 22.53 2.24
CA GLY A 49 -18.57 22.10 1.02
C GLY A 49 -17.73 21.10 0.21
N PHE A 50 -16.43 21.35 0.13
CA PHE A 50 -15.49 20.42 -0.52
C PHE A 50 -15.43 19.06 0.18
N TYR A 51 -15.24 19.02 1.50
CA TYR A 51 -15.15 17.76 2.25
C TYR A 51 -16.47 16.99 2.26
N ASN A 52 -17.62 17.68 2.38
CA ASN A 52 -18.94 17.06 2.27
C ASN A 52 -19.18 16.43 0.89
N ASN A 53 -18.58 16.99 -0.16
CA ASN A 53 -18.62 16.39 -1.47
C ASN A 53 -17.66 15.20 -1.58
N LEU A 54 -16.39 15.39 -1.19
CA LEU A 54 -15.34 14.37 -1.27
C LEU A 54 -15.68 13.08 -0.51
N MET A 55 -16.37 13.17 0.64
CA MET A 55 -16.76 11.99 1.42
C MET A 55 -17.71 11.02 0.69
N ASN A 56 -18.38 11.47 -0.38
CA ASN A 56 -19.19 10.60 -1.23
C ASN A 56 -18.33 9.75 -2.19
N PHE A 57 -17.04 10.03 -2.26
CA PHE A 57 -16.07 9.36 -3.14
C PHE A 57 -14.89 8.80 -2.32
N PRO A 58 -15.12 7.83 -1.42
CA PRO A 58 -14.09 7.27 -0.54
C PRO A 58 -12.95 6.58 -1.31
N GLN A 59 -13.16 6.26 -2.58
CA GLN A 59 -12.12 5.76 -3.46
C GLN A 59 -11.09 6.84 -3.82
N ILE A 60 -11.42 8.14 -3.80
CA ILE A 60 -10.48 9.20 -4.21
C ILE A 60 -9.33 9.30 -3.21
N ILE A 61 -8.10 9.36 -3.74
CA ILE A 61 -6.93 9.71 -2.94
C ILE A 61 -6.87 11.23 -2.81
N HIS A 62 -6.92 11.72 -1.58
CA HIS A 62 -6.83 13.13 -1.26
C HIS A 62 -5.53 13.43 -0.51
N ILE A 63 -4.97 14.61 -0.75
CA ILE A 63 -3.80 15.12 -0.03
C ILE A 63 -3.86 16.64 0.03
N VAL A 64 -3.50 17.19 1.19
CA VAL A 64 -3.53 18.63 1.47
C VAL A 64 -2.12 19.18 1.60
N TYR A 65 -1.82 20.22 0.82
CA TYR A 65 -0.62 21.02 0.92
C TYR A 65 -0.93 22.40 1.50
N HIS A 66 0.01 22.89 2.29
CA HIS A 66 -0.05 24.18 2.96
C HIS A 66 1.07 25.08 2.43
N PRO A 67 0.90 25.71 1.25
CA PRO A 67 1.88 26.65 0.73
C PRO A 67 2.07 27.82 1.71
N SER A 68 3.27 28.37 1.69
CA SER A 68 3.64 29.52 2.52
C SER A 68 3.07 30.85 2.02
N SER A 69 2.51 30.88 0.82
CA SER A 69 1.88 32.07 0.27
C SER A 69 0.38 31.83 0.09
N PRO A 70 -0.49 32.77 0.52
CA PRO A 70 -0.16 34.11 1.03
C PRO A 70 0.17 34.19 2.54
N TYR A 71 0.06 33.08 3.29
CA TYR A 71 0.23 33.09 4.74
C TYR A 71 1.46 32.28 5.19
N ALA A 72 2.59 32.98 5.35
CA ALA A 72 3.86 32.35 5.69
C ALA A 72 3.85 31.70 7.08
N SER A 73 3.05 32.22 8.02
CA SER A 73 2.99 31.75 9.40
C SER A 73 2.21 30.45 9.62
N CYS A 74 1.70 29.80 8.55
CA CYS A 74 1.02 28.51 8.66
C CYS A 74 1.95 27.43 9.23
N PRO A 75 1.62 26.78 10.37
CA PRO A 75 2.50 25.79 10.99
C PRO A 75 2.81 24.60 10.05
N PHE A 76 1.83 24.09 9.32
CA PHE A 76 2.04 23.01 8.34
C PHE A 76 2.95 23.42 7.20
N SER A 77 2.94 24.70 6.82
CA SER A 77 3.92 25.24 5.88
C SER A 77 5.30 25.29 6.52
N GLN A 78 5.43 25.81 7.75
CA GLN A 78 6.73 25.95 8.43
C GLN A 78 7.44 24.61 8.65
N TYR A 79 6.71 23.52 8.90
CA TYR A 79 7.30 22.18 9.02
C TYR A 79 7.94 21.67 7.73
N ASN A 80 7.45 22.09 6.56
CA ASN A 80 8.01 21.66 5.28
C ASN A 80 7.75 22.68 4.15
N LYS A 81 8.30 23.89 4.31
CA LYS A 81 7.98 25.02 3.43
C LYS A 81 8.42 24.77 2.00
N VAL A 82 9.63 24.25 1.82
CA VAL A 82 10.24 24.03 0.51
C VAL A 82 9.39 23.12 -0.37
N GLU A 83 8.93 21.99 0.18
CA GLU A 83 8.20 20.99 -0.63
C GLU A 83 6.73 21.36 -0.81
N ASN A 84 6.08 21.98 0.19
CA ASN A 84 4.73 22.54 0.03
C ASN A 84 4.71 23.59 -1.09
N ASP A 85 5.66 24.53 -1.07
CA ASP A 85 5.77 25.55 -2.09
C ASP A 85 6.11 24.92 -3.45
N ALA A 86 7.05 23.97 -3.51
CA ALA A 86 7.43 23.29 -4.75
C ALA A 86 6.24 22.59 -5.42
N ARG A 87 5.41 21.88 -4.66
CA ARG A 87 4.23 21.20 -5.24
C ARG A 87 3.16 22.20 -5.70
N THR A 88 3.03 23.31 -5.01
CA THR A 88 2.11 24.39 -5.40
C THR A 88 2.61 25.10 -6.67
N ASN A 89 3.92 25.32 -6.79
CA ASN A 89 4.56 25.86 -7.99
C ASN A 89 4.52 24.89 -9.17
N PHE A 90 4.62 23.58 -8.92
CA PHE A 90 4.46 22.54 -9.94
C PHE A 90 3.14 22.70 -10.71
N TYR A 91 2.08 23.15 -10.05
CA TYR A 91 0.78 23.42 -10.67
C TYR A 91 0.55 24.87 -11.12
N GLY A 92 1.51 25.78 -10.89
CA GLY A 92 1.34 27.20 -11.19
C GLY A 92 0.23 27.86 -10.35
N VAL A 93 -0.04 27.33 -9.16
CA VAL A 93 -1.11 27.83 -8.27
C VAL A 93 -0.57 28.54 -7.03
N PHE A 94 0.74 28.74 -6.97
CA PHE A 94 1.39 29.42 -5.85
C PHE A 94 0.93 30.87 -5.73
N GLY A 95 0.74 31.33 -4.49
CA GLY A 95 0.25 32.68 -4.20
C GLY A 95 -1.26 32.78 -3.94
N GLY A 96 -2.02 31.70 -4.13
CA GLY A 96 -3.47 31.70 -3.86
C GLY A 96 -3.96 30.41 -3.21
N THR A 97 -4.83 30.55 -2.21
CA THR A 97 -5.57 29.46 -1.56
C THR A 97 -7.01 29.91 -1.32
N PRO A 98 -8.03 29.02 -1.41
CA PRO A 98 -7.90 27.60 -1.70
C PRO A 98 -7.77 27.32 -3.21
N ARG A 99 -7.09 26.23 -3.56
CA ARG A 99 -6.98 25.70 -4.93
C ARG A 99 -7.10 24.18 -4.92
N LEU A 100 -7.58 23.60 -6.00
CA LEU A 100 -7.59 22.16 -6.21
C LEU A 100 -6.91 21.82 -7.54
N ALA A 101 -6.23 20.68 -7.57
CA ALA A 101 -5.86 19.99 -8.80
C ALA A 101 -6.48 18.60 -8.80
N ILE A 102 -7.23 18.27 -9.85
CA ILE A 102 -7.88 16.97 -10.04
C ILE A 102 -7.13 16.24 -11.14
N GLN A 103 -6.65 15.04 -10.82
CA GLN A 103 -5.91 14.19 -11.73
C GLN A 103 -4.72 14.85 -12.47
N GLY A 104 -4.05 15.80 -11.80
CA GLY A 104 -2.91 16.53 -12.34
C GLY A 104 -3.26 17.83 -13.08
N ALA A 105 -4.54 18.22 -13.12
CA ALA A 105 -5.00 19.47 -13.73
C ALA A 105 -5.58 20.42 -12.66
N PRO A 106 -5.04 21.64 -12.51
CA PRO A 106 -5.65 22.66 -11.66
C PRO A 106 -7.02 23.05 -12.18
N ILE A 107 -8.01 23.14 -11.31
CA ILE A 107 -9.34 23.69 -11.66
C ILE A 107 -9.40 25.19 -11.33
N PRO A 108 -10.29 25.95 -12.00
CA PRO A 108 -10.51 27.36 -11.68
C PRO A 108 -10.81 27.60 -10.20
N ALA A 109 -10.27 28.67 -9.65
CA ALA A 109 -10.51 29.04 -8.25
C ALA A 109 -11.99 29.39 -7.98
N SER A 110 -12.72 29.83 -9.01
CA SER A 110 -14.14 30.19 -8.99
C SER A 110 -15.08 29.00 -8.96
N ASP A 111 -14.61 27.78 -9.24
CA ASP A 111 -15.47 26.61 -9.35
C ASP A 111 -16.13 26.24 -8.01
N ASN A 112 -17.33 25.67 -8.08
CA ASN A 112 -18.01 25.18 -6.89
C ASN A 112 -17.42 23.83 -6.44
N TYR A 113 -16.64 23.84 -5.35
CA TYR A 113 -16.01 22.62 -4.82
C TYR A 113 -17.01 21.66 -4.14
N ALA A 114 -18.24 22.11 -3.92
CA ALA A 114 -19.34 21.25 -3.46
C ALA A 114 -20.09 20.55 -4.61
N ASN A 115 -19.68 20.76 -5.87
CA ASN A 115 -20.36 20.16 -7.02
C ASN A 115 -20.10 18.64 -7.10
N PRO A 116 -21.13 17.77 -6.99
CA PRO A 116 -20.95 16.32 -7.01
C PRO A 116 -20.38 15.78 -8.32
N THR A 117 -20.55 16.48 -9.44
CA THR A 117 -20.08 16.01 -10.76
C THR A 117 -18.63 16.37 -11.07
N MET A 118 -17.94 17.08 -10.16
CA MET A 118 -16.57 17.58 -10.40
C MET A 118 -15.52 16.47 -10.62
N TYR A 119 -15.84 15.22 -10.28
CA TYR A 119 -14.94 14.08 -10.43
C TYR A 119 -15.34 13.13 -11.56
N ASP A 120 -16.48 13.34 -12.23
CA ASP A 120 -17.09 12.37 -13.15
C ASP A 120 -16.14 11.96 -14.28
N GLU A 121 -15.48 12.93 -14.91
CA GLU A 121 -14.49 12.66 -15.96
C GLU A 121 -13.33 11.79 -15.44
N ALA A 122 -12.75 12.18 -14.31
CA ALA A 122 -11.60 11.48 -13.72
C ALA A 122 -11.95 10.04 -13.32
N LEU A 123 -13.17 9.80 -12.81
CA LEU A 123 -13.64 8.49 -12.36
C LEU A 123 -13.81 7.47 -13.49
N THR A 124 -13.92 7.92 -14.75
CA THR A 124 -14.00 7.02 -15.92
C THR A 124 -12.63 6.62 -16.47
N GLY A 125 -11.55 7.21 -15.96
CA GLY A 125 -10.20 7.02 -16.47
C GLY A 125 -9.71 5.58 -16.35
N LYS A 126 -9.12 5.06 -17.44
CA LYS A 126 -8.44 3.75 -17.49
C LYS A 126 -6.95 3.93 -17.71
N THR A 127 -6.15 2.97 -17.24
CA THR A 127 -4.69 2.98 -17.38
C THR A 127 -4.11 1.60 -17.61
N SER A 128 -2.95 1.58 -18.25
CA SER A 128 -2.17 0.36 -18.50
C SER A 128 -1.22 0.03 -17.34
N PHE A 129 -1.33 0.74 -16.21
CA PHE A 129 -0.46 0.57 -15.04
C PHE A 129 -1.28 0.26 -13.78
N ALA A 130 -0.95 -0.84 -13.12
CA ALA A 130 -1.40 -1.12 -11.76
C ALA A 130 -0.33 -0.70 -10.76
N MET A 131 -0.73 -0.18 -9.60
CA MET A 131 0.20 0.35 -8.61
C MET A 131 -0.18 -0.07 -7.20
N THR A 132 0.82 -0.40 -6.39
CA THR A 132 0.65 -0.62 -4.94
C THR A 132 1.67 0.18 -4.16
N ALA A 133 1.30 0.59 -2.94
CA ALA A 133 2.17 1.26 -2.00
C ALA A 133 2.11 0.54 -0.64
N ASP A 134 3.27 0.20 -0.10
CA ASP A 134 3.44 -0.39 1.22
C ASP A 134 4.36 0.51 2.05
N LEU A 135 3.88 0.98 3.19
CA LEU A 135 4.69 1.72 4.16
C LEU A 135 4.88 0.86 5.40
N LYS A 136 6.12 0.74 5.85
CA LYS A 136 6.47 -0.01 7.07
C LYS A 136 7.29 0.84 8.00
N ARG A 137 7.12 0.65 9.30
CA ARG A 137 8.01 1.21 10.31
C ARG A 137 9.06 0.19 10.71
N GLU A 138 10.32 0.59 10.68
CA GLU A 138 11.45 -0.22 11.13
C GLU A 138 12.37 0.65 11.99
N GLY A 139 12.27 0.48 13.31
CA GLY A 139 13.00 1.31 14.26
C GLY A 139 12.56 2.78 14.21
N GLY A 140 13.54 3.68 14.03
CA GLY A 140 13.34 5.12 13.89
C GLY A 140 12.98 5.58 12.47
N ASN A 141 12.86 4.65 11.52
CA ASN A 141 12.60 4.95 10.12
C ASN A 141 11.25 4.40 9.64
N ILE A 142 10.77 4.99 8.56
CA ILE A 142 9.71 4.44 7.72
C ILE A 142 10.29 4.07 6.36
N ASN A 143 9.90 2.89 5.86
CA ASN A 143 10.34 2.33 4.60
C ASN A 143 9.13 2.21 3.66
N LEU A 144 9.18 2.97 2.58
CA LEU A 144 8.20 2.94 1.51
C LEU A 144 8.64 1.97 0.42
N ARG A 145 7.72 1.13 -0.03
CA ARG A 145 7.84 0.33 -1.24
C ARG A 145 6.67 0.62 -2.16
N ILE A 146 6.95 1.06 -3.37
CA ILE A 146 5.98 1.25 -4.43
C ILE A 146 6.28 0.26 -5.55
N VAL A 147 5.24 -0.41 -6.05
CA VAL A 147 5.34 -1.30 -7.22
C VAL A 147 4.44 -0.76 -8.29
N VAL A 148 5.01 -0.56 -9.49
CA VAL A 148 4.25 -0.22 -10.69
C VAL A 148 4.37 -1.39 -11.65
N LYS A 149 3.25 -2.02 -11.97
CA LYS A 149 3.15 -3.13 -12.93
C LYS A 149 2.51 -2.63 -14.22
N LYS A 150 3.11 -2.94 -15.37
CA LYS A 150 2.47 -2.74 -16.66
C LYS A 150 1.50 -3.89 -16.90
N VAL A 151 0.22 -3.57 -16.98
CA VAL A 151 -0.87 -4.56 -17.13
C VAL A 151 -1.49 -4.55 -18.52
N ASP A 152 -1.15 -3.58 -19.35
CA ASP A 152 -1.55 -3.51 -20.75
C ASP A 152 -0.50 -2.77 -21.61
N THR A 153 -0.67 -2.81 -22.94
CA THR A 153 0.06 -1.96 -23.88
C THR A 153 -0.12 -0.49 -23.52
N SER A 154 0.94 0.30 -23.69
CA SER A 154 0.93 1.74 -23.40
C SER A 154 1.92 2.45 -24.31
N SER A 155 1.54 3.63 -24.79
CA SER A 155 2.43 4.56 -25.50
C SER A 155 3.25 5.44 -24.55
N VAL A 156 3.00 5.36 -23.24
CA VAL A 156 3.74 6.13 -22.24
C VAL A 156 5.18 5.61 -22.14
N ASN A 157 6.15 6.46 -22.45
CA ASN A 157 7.57 6.15 -22.49
C ASN A 157 8.41 6.90 -21.42
N ALA A 158 7.80 7.86 -20.74
CA ALA A 158 8.42 8.62 -19.66
C ALA A 158 7.44 8.76 -18.50
N LEU A 159 7.89 8.39 -17.31
CA LEU A 159 7.12 8.50 -16.07
C LEU A 159 7.92 9.24 -15.02
N SER A 160 7.20 9.88 -14.11
CA SER A 160 7.70 10.50 -12.89
C SER A 160 6.87 9.99 -11.71
N LEU A 161 7.54 9.68 -10.61
CA LEU A 161 6.93 9.25 -9.36
C LEU A 161 7.09 10.34 -8.31
N TYR A 162 5.96 10.79 -7.77
CA TYR A 162 5.93 11.61 -6.56
C TYR A 162 5.44 10.77 -5.39
N ALA A 163 6.33 10.48 -4.46
CA ALA A 163 6.08 9.60 -3.33
C ALA A 163 6.18 10.40 -2.04
N VAL A 164 5.13 10.36 -1.21
CA VAL A 164 4.97 11.27 -0.07
C VAL A 164 4.45 10.56 1.17
N VAL A 165 4.78 11.14 2.32
CA VAL A 165 4.23 10.86 3.65
C VAL A 165 3.09 11.84 3.91
N VAL A 166 1.97 11.29 4.37
CA VAL A 166 0.76 12.01 4.68
C VAL A 166 0.28 11.62 6.07
N GLU A 167 -0.26 12.58 6.81
CA GLU A 167 -0.90 12.35 8.10
C GLU A 167 -2.41 12.54 7.98
N ASP A 168 -3.16 11.47 8.24
CA ASP A 168 -4.57 11.37 7.90
C ASP A 168 -5.48 12.30 8.71
N THR A 169 -5.26 12.43 10.01
CA THR A 169 -6.14 13.17 10.92
C THR A 169 -5.29 13.91 11.96
N ILE A 170 -5.38 15.24 11.97
CA ILE A 170 -4.72 16.11 12.95
C ILE A 170 -5.77 17.01 13.59
N ASN A 171 -5.94 16.89 14.91
CA ASN A 171 -6.75 17.82 15.69
C ASN A 171 -5.93 19.09 15.95
N PHE A 172 -6.18 20.13 15.15
CA PHE A 172 -5.43 21.38 15.19
C PHE A 172 -6.36 22.55 14.88
N THR A 173 -6.43 23.51 15.80
CA THR A 173 -7.19 24.75 15.61
C THR A 173 -6.34 25.77 14.87
N GLY A 174 -6.67 26.00 13.60
CA GLY A 174 -6.08 27.07 12.79
C GLY A 174 -6.61 28.46 13.17
N ASN A 175 -5.85 29.50 12.83
CA ASN A 175 -6.27 30.89 13.00
C ASN A 175 -7.52 31.25 12.17
N ASN A 176 -7.84 30.45 11.15
CA ASN A 176 -9.07 30.56 10.36
C ASN A 176 -10.28 29.85 11.00
N GLY A 177 -10.12 29.22 12.18
CA GLY A 177 -11.19 28.58 12.94
C GLY A 177 -11.43 27.10 12.62
N GLU A 178 -10.75 26.52 11.63
CA GLU A 178 -10.83 25.08 11.36
C GLU A 178 -10.15 24.29 12.48
N THR A 179 -10.78 23.21 12.96
CA THR A 179 -10.28 22.40 14.09
C THR A 179 -9.74 21.03 13.71
N LEU A 180 -9.98 20.61 12.46
CA LEU A 180 -9.61 19.30 11.94
C LEU A 180 -8.89 19.48 10.61
N GLN A 181 -7.73 18.85 10.49
CA GLN A 181 -6.93 18.82 9.27
C GLN A 181 -6.80 17.37 8.83
N GLN A 182 -7.13 17.10 7.56
CA GLN A 182 -7.18 15.77 7.00
C GLN A 182 -6.16 15.62 5.87
N ASP A 183 -5.57 14.43 5.74
CA ASP A 183 -4.62 14.08 4.69
C ASP A 183 -3.49 15.10 4.48
N VAL A 184 -2.92 15.59 5.58
CA VAL A 184 -1.91 16.64 5.57
C VAL A 184 -0.58 16.10 5.04
N PHE A 185 -0.09 16.68 3.95
CA PHE A 185 1.25 16.42 3.45
C PHE A 185 2.30 16.73 4.52
N ARG A 186 3.17 15.75 4.81
CA ARG A 186 4.28 15.90 5.74
C ARG A 186 5.61 16.02 5.01
N LYS A 187 5.96 15.06 4.16
CA LYS A 187 7.29 14.97 3.55
C LYS A 187 7.29 14.18 2.24
N SER A 188 8.15 14.55 1.31
CA SER A 188 8.42 13.79 0.09
C SER A 188 9.61 12.84 0.26
N PHE A 189 9.49 11.61 -0.24
CA PHE A 189 10.59 10.64 -0.36
C PHE A 189 11.56 10.98 -1.50
N ALA A 190 11.17 11.89 -2.39
CA ALA A 190 11.92 12.32 -3.57
C ALA A 190 12.50 13.74 -3.45
N GLY A 191 12.19 14.44 -2.34
CA GLY A 191 12.44 15.87 -2.20
C GLY A 191 11.40 16.73 -2.94
N ALA A 192 11.78 17.96 -3.29
CA ALA A 192 10.85 18.98 -3.81
C ALA A 192 10.24 18.66 -5.18
N ALA A 193 10.90 17.83 -6.00
CA ALA A 193 10.44 17.45 -7.33
C ALA A 193 10.10 15.95 -7.40
N PRO A 194 9.16 15.54 -8.26
CA PRO A 194 8.98 14.14 -8.61
C PRO A 194 10.28 13.54 -9.16
N THR A 195 10.55 12.27 -8.86
CA THR A 195 11.71 11.55 -9.41
C THR A 195 11.35 10.89 -10.73
N THR A 196 12.25 10.91 -11.71
CA THR A 196 12.09 10.11 -12.94
C THR A 196 11.92 8.64 -12.60
N PHE A 197 10.91 8.00 -13.18
CA PHE A 197 10.55 6.61 -12.90
C PHE A 197 10.68 5.76 -14.16
N ALA A 198 11.37 4.63 -14.05
CA ALA A 198 11.54 3.71 -15.17
C ALA A 198 10.19 3.04 -15.52
N VAL A 199 9.80 3.12 -16.79
CA VAL A 199 8.58 2.45 -17.27
C VAL A 199 8.83 0.95 -17.33
N PRO A 200 7.97 0.08 -16.76
CA PRO A 200 8.12 -1.36 -16.96
C PRO A 200 8.03 -1.72 -18.45
N ALA A 201 8.98 -2.50 -18.95
CA ALA A 201 9.17 -2.71 -20.38
C ALA A 201 7.98 -3.47 -21.01
N ASN A 202 7.71 -4.68 -20.50
CA ASN A 202 6.70 -5.58 -21.05
C ASN A 202 5.45 -5.66 -20.18
N ILE A 203 4.34 -6.13 -20.77
CA ILE A 203 3.14 -6.47 -20.01
C ILE A 203 3.49 -7.61 -19.03
N GLY A 204 3.18 -7.40 -17.76
CA GLY A 204 3.55 -8.31 -16.67
C GLY A 204 4.75 -7.82 -15.85
N ASP A 205 5.63 -7.02 -16.45
CA ASP A 205 6.81 -6.49 -15.76
C ASP A 205 6.42 -5.49 -14.68
N SER A 206 7.25 -5.43 -13.64
CA SER A 206 7.11 -4.46 -12.55
C SER A 206 8.40 -3.69 -12.36
N THR A 207 8.26 -2.39 -12.11
CA THR A 207 9.34 -1.55 -11.58
C THR A 207 9.03 -1.25 -10.13
N VAL A 208 10.05 -1.35 -9.27
CA VAL A 208 9.90 -1.16 -7.82
C VAL A 208 10.71 0.05 -7.40
N TYR A 209 10.08 0.93 -6.63
CA TYR A 209 10.72 2.04 -5.96
C TYR A 209 10.71 1.79 -4.46
N THR A 210 11.87 1.93 -3.84
CA THR A 210 12.01 1.84 -2.39
C THR A 210 12.75 3.04 -1.85
N GLN A 211 12.24 3.64 -0.79
CA GLN A 211 12.97 4.65 -0.04
C GLN A 211 12.72 4.54 1.46
N SER A 212 13.67 5.07 2.22
CA SER A 212 13.59 5.17 3.66
C SER A 212 13.71 6.63 4.10
N MET A 213 13.04 7.00 5.17
CA MET A 213 13.30 8.26 5.87
C MET A 213 13.12 8.11 7.38
N ALA A 214 13.80 8.97 8.12
CA ALA A 214 13.59 9.09 9.56
C ALA A 214 12.18 9.59 9.86
N ILE A 215 11.59 9.06 10.94
CA ILE A 215 10.31 9.55 11.47
C ILE A 215 10.56 10.89 12.15
N ASP A 216 9.75 11.89 11.79
CA ASP A 216 9.74 13.16 12.51
C ASP A 216 8.95 12.98 13.83
N PRO A 217 9.49 13.40 14.99
CA PRO A 217 8.79 13.33 16.27
C PRO A 217 7.44 14.05 16.31
N ILE A 218 7.18 15.02 15.42
CA ILE A 218 5.89 15.73 15.38
C ILE A 218 4.78 14.92 14.70
N TRP A 219 5.11 13.80 14.04
CA TRP A 219 4.12 13.00 13.34
C TRP A 219 3.38 12.08 14.31
N GLU A 220 2.05 12.09 14.24
CA GLU A 220 1.24 11.07 14.89
C GLU A 220 1.37 9.78 14.10
N ILE A 221 2.34 8.93 14.47
CA ILE A 221 2.78 7.81 13.65
C ILE A 221 1.64 6.86 13.24
N ASN A 222 0.60 6.71 14.06
CA ASN A 222 -0.57 5.86 13.75
C ASN A 222 -1.54 6.48 12.73
N GLN A 223 -1.36 7.76 12.41
CA GLN A 223 -2.07 8.49 11.36
C GLN A 223 -1.24 8.63 10.09
N VAL A 224 0.02 8.19 10.11
CA VAL A 224 0.92 8.30 8.96
C VAL A 224 0.67 7.19 7.94
N TYR A 225 0.55 7.57 6.68
CA TYR A 225 0.54 6.67 5.53
C TYR A 225 1.33 7.29 4.36
N ALA A 226 1.51 6.52 3.28
CA ALA A 226 2.18 7.00 2.08
C ALA A 226 1.24 7.06 0.88
N ILE A 227 1.49 8.01 0.00
CA ILE A 227 0.87 8.10 -1.33
C ILE A 227 1.98 8.09 -2.38
N GLY A 228 1.79 7.30 -3.42
CA GLY A 228 2.55 7.38 -4.66
C GLY A 228 1.69 7.89 -5.79
N ILE A 229 2.16 8.90 -6.51
CA ILE A 229 1.51 9.47 -7.70
C ILE A 229 2.42 9.25 -8.90
N LEU A 230 1.99 8.43 -9.85
CA LEU A 230 2.68 8.14 -11.10
C LEU A 230 2.11 9.04 -12.20
N SER A 231 2.97 9.86 -12.81
CA SER A 231 2.55 10.84 -13.82
C SER A 231 3.49 10.87 -15.01
N THR A 232 3.01 11.36 -16.14
CA THR A 232 3.84 11.74 -17.28
C THR A 232 4.43 13.15 -17.07
N PRO A 233 5.45 13.55 -17.87
CA PRO A 233 6.09 14.87 -17.71
C PRO A 233 5.16 16.08 -17.84
N ASP A 234 4.04 15.93 -18.57
CA ASP A 234 2.95 16.91 -18.71
C ASP A 234 1.95 16.87 -17.53
N LYS A 235 2.33 16.22 -16.41
CA LYS A 235 1.60 16.17 -15.13
C LYS A 235 0.34 15.31 -15.14
N LYS A 236 -0.04 14.72 -16.28
CA LYS A 236 -1.16 13.77 -16.35
C LYS A 236 -0.84 12.56 -15.49
N ILE A 237 -1.73 12.26 -14.56
CA ILE A 237 -1.55 11.12 -13.66
C ILE A 237 -1.99 9.85 -14.38
N GLU A 238 -1.09 8.87 -14.42
CA GLU A 238 -1.34 7.56 -15.02
C GLU A 238 -1.79 6.52 -14.01
N GLN A 239 -1.34 6.60 -12.77
CA GLN A 239 -1.86 5.78 -11.67
C GLN A 239 -1.47 6.40 -10.33
N ALA A 240 -2.16 6.02 -9.25
CA ALA A 240 -1.74 6.33 -7.89
C ALA A 240 -2.00 5.15 -6.95
N ALA A 241 -1.34 5.16 -5.80
CA ALA A 241 -1.61 4.19 -4.75
C ALA A 241 -1.43 4.84 -3.37
N ARG A 242 -2.28 4.42 -2.42
CA ARG A 242 -2.20 4.76 -1.00
C ARG A 242 -1.81 3.50 -0.23
N SER A 243 -0.86 3.63 0.71
CA SER A 243 -0.57 2.57 1.67
C SER A 243 -1.61 2.53 2.78
N LEU A 244 -1.65 1.42 3.53
CA LEU A 244 -2.30 1.43 4.84
C LEU A 244 -1.60 2.44 5.76
N LYS A 245 -2.36 2.95 6.74
CA LYS A 245 -1.76 3.68 7.86
C LYS A 245 -0.79 2.77 8.61
N LEU A 246 0.29 3.36 9.08
CA LEU A 246 1.19 2.69 10.01
C LEU A 246 0.41 2.34 11.28
N THR A 247 0.65 1.14 11.79
CA THR A 247 0.14 0.71 13.07
C THR A 247 1.24 0.81 14.13
N GLY A 248 0.85 1.16 15.35
CA GLY A 248 1.78 1.43 16.44
C GLY A 248 2.71 0.25 16.72
N ASN A 249 4.00 0.57 16.83
CA ASN A 249 5.09 -0.32 17.26
C ASN A 249 5.10 -1.71 16.61
N THR A 250 5.37 -1.79 15.31
CA THR A 250 6.12 -2.94 14.80
C THR A 250 7.59 -2.70 15.09
N THR A 251 8.04 -3.05 16.31
CA THR A 251 9.46 -3.34 16.52
C THR A 251 9.85 -4.42 15.51
N GLY A 252 11.01 -4.24 14.89
CA GLY A 252 11.44 -5.04 13.75
C GLY A 252 11.31 -6.55 14.02
N ILE A 253 10.39 -7.18 13.30
CA ILE A 253 10.51 -8.55 12.86
C ILE A 253 10.22 -8.45 11.36
N GLY A 254 11.25 -8.70 10.54
CA GLY A 254 11.10 -8.75 9.09
C GLY A 254 9.89 -9.62 8.74
N LYS A 255 9.01 -9.11 7.90
CA LYS A 255 7.87 -9.86 7.39
C LYS A 255 8.42 -11.03 6.57
N ILE A 256 8.59 -12.17 7.21
CA ILE A 256 8.72 -13.45 6.53
C ILE A 256 7.43 -13.64 5.75
N SER A 257 7.58 -13.90 4.46
CA SER A 257 6.51 -14.19 3.53
C SER A 257 5.48 -15.11 4.18
N THR A 258 4.24 -14.65 4.31
CA THR A 258 3.12 -15.43 4.84
C THR A 258 2.54 -16.33 3.76
N GLU A 259 3.33 -17.27 3.27
CA GLU A 259 2.80 -18.60 2.98
C GLU A 259 3.29 -19.49 4.12
N LYS A 260 2.35 -20.01 4.92
CA LYS A 260 2.70 -21.00 5.94
C LYS A 260 3.24 -22.21 5.21
N ASN A 261 4.51 -22.52 5.40
CA ASN A 261 5.15 -23.64 4.71
C ASN A 261 4.80 -25.00 5.36
N PHE A 262 3.95 -25.01 6.38
CA PHE A 262 3.46 -26.23 7.01
C PHE A 262 1.93 -26.25 7.18
N LYS A 263 1.39 -27.46 7.19
CA LYS A 263 -0.01 -27.79 7.41
C LYS A 263 -0.17 -28.41 8.78
N VAL A 264 -1.28 -28.10 9.44
CA VAL A 264 -1.68 -28.67 10.73
C VAL A 264 -3.07 -29.26 10.57
N TYR A 265 -3.23 -30.54 10.92
CA TYR A 265 -4.52 -31.22 10.79
C TYR A 265 -4.65 -32.39 11.78
N PRO A 266 -5.88 -32.78 12.14
CA PRO A 266 -7.13 -32.06 11.90
C PRO A 266 -7.24 -30.82 12.82
N ILE A 267 -7.97 -29.81 12.37
CA ILE A 267 -8.43 -28.70 13.21
C ILE A 267 -9.95 -28.58 12.96
N PRO A 268 -10.82 -28.80 13.97
CA PRO A 268 -10.53 -29.22 15.35
C PRO A 268 -9.96 -30.65 15.47
N ASN A 269 -9.37 -31.01 16.62
CA ASN A 269 -8.86 -32.37 16.88
C ASN A 269 -9.37 -32.96 18.20
N ASN A 270 -9.27 -34.29 18.34
CA ASN A 270 -9.65 -35.04 19.54
C ASN A 270 -8.42 -35.59 20.30
N GLY A 271 -7.37 -34.78 20.45
CA GLY A 271 -6.17 -35.17 21.20
C GLY A 271 -4.97 -35.60 20.35
N LYS A 272 -5.05 -35.54 19.02
CA LYS A 272 -3.95 -35.87 18.10
C LYS A 272 -3.79 -34.79 17.05
N LEU A 273 -2.57 -34.26 16.90
CA LEU A 273 -2.25 -33.18 15.97
C LEU A 273 -1.14 -33.63 15.01
N TYR A 274 -1.42 -33.65 13.71
CA TYR A 274 -0.43 -33.91 12.66
C TYR A 274 0.10 -32.60 12.11
N ILE A 275 1.40 -32.56 11.89
CA ILE A 275 2.11 -31.41 11.33
C ILE A 275 2.95 -31.87 10.15
N SER A 276 2.76 -31.28 8.97
CA SER A 276 3.56 -31.58 7.78
C SER A 276 4.11 -30.29 7.16
N GLY A 277 5.38 -30.29 6.79
CA GLY A 277 6.09 -29.12 6.28
C GLY A 277 7.56 -29.47 6.01
N PRO A 278 8.37 -28.54 5.49
CA PRO A 278 9.79 -28.76 5.20
C PRO A 278 10.62 -28.77 6.50
N PHE A 279 10.40 -29.78 7.36
CA PHE A 279 11.10 -29.93 8.63
C PHE A 279 12.38 -30.78 8.49
N HIS A 280 13.39 -30.46 9.29
CA HIS A 280 14.62 -31.24 9.42
C HIS A 280 14.77 -31.80 10.84
N SER A 281 15.75 -32.70 11.07
CA SER A 281 16.00 -33.25 12.40
C SER A 281 16.47 -32.16 13.37
N GLY A 282 16.06 -32.27 14.65
CA GLY A 282 16.44 -31.33 15.70
C GLY A 282 15.52 -30.12 15.87
N MET A 283 14.42 -30.04 15.11
CA MET A 283 13.41 -29.01 15.28
C MET A 283 12.41 -29.38 16.39
N HIS A 284 11.79 -28.36 16.98
CA HIS A 284 10.78 -28.53 18.02
C HIS A 284 9.50 -27.74 17.71
N ALA A 285 8.38 -28.33 18.07
CA ALA A 285 7.08 -27.69 18.13
C ALA A 285 6.68 -27.46 19.59
N GLU A 286 6.13 -26.28 19.86
CA GLU A 286 5.68 -25.89 21.20
C GLU A 286 4.18 -25.61 21.20
N ILE A 287 3.49 -26.11 22.22
CA ILE A 287 2.07 -25.88 22.45
C ILE A 287 1.90 -24.98 23.66
N TRP A 288 1.18 -23.89 23.47
CA TRP A 288 0.94 -22.85 24.45
C TRP A 288 -0.56 -22.71 24.74
N SER A 289 -0.91 -22.35 25.97
CA SER A 289 -2.25 -21.87 26.29
C SER A 289 -2.50 -20.52 25.62
N ILE A 290 -3.77 -20.14 25.45
CA ILE A 290 -4.13 -18.78 24.98
C ILE A 290 -3.68 -17.66 25.94
N THR A 291 -3.40 -18.00 27.20
CA THR A 291 -2.87 -17.08 28.21
C THR A 291 -1.34 -16.98 28.19
N GLY A 292 -0.66 -17.67 27.26
CA GLY A 292 0.79 -17.57 27.09
C GLY A 292 1.61 -18.50 28.00
N LYS A 293 1.02 -19.55 28.58
CA LYS A 293 1.76 -20.59 29.32
C LYS A 293 2.21 -21.70 28.37
N LEU A 294 3.48 -22.08 28.39
CA LEU A 294 3.97 -23.27 27.66
C LEU A 294 3.40 -24.54 28.31
N LEU A 295 2.78 -25.40 27.50
CA LEU A 295 2.09 -26.61 27.95
C LEU A 295 2.80 -27.90 27.50
N LYS A 296 3.40 -27.91 26.31
CA LYS A 296 4.10 -29.08 25.77
C LYS A 296 5.14 -28.68 24.73
N THR A 297 6.24 -29.42 24.67
CA THR A 297 7.23 -29.36 23.59
C THR A 297 7.34 -30.75 22.97
N ALA A 298 7.39 -30.82 21.63
CA ALA A 298 7.52 -32.06 20.87
C ALA A 298 8.62 -31.93 19.82
N ALA A 299 9.44 -32.96 19.66
CA ALA A 299 10.39 -33.01 18.56
C ALA A 299 9.65 -33.24 17.23
N ILE A 300 10.12 -32.59 16.16
CA ILE A 300 9.61 -32.76 14.80
C ILE A 300 10.75 -33.13 13.84
N SER A 301 10.40 -33.82 12.76
CA SER A 301 11.29 -34.44 11.78
C SER A 301 10.69 -34.39 10.37
N ALA A 302 11.45 -34.82 9.37
CA ALA A 302 11.07 -34.75 7.96
C ALA A 302 9.93 -35.69 7.52
N LYS A 303 9.58 -36.72 8.30
CA LYS A 303 8.71 -37.83 7.82
C LYS A 303 7.34 -37.89 8.47
N ASN A 304 7.26 -37.81 9.81
CA ASN A 304 5.99 -37.96 10.52
C ASN A 304 6.00 -37.23 11.86
N ASN A 305 5.12 -36.24 12.03
CA ASN A 305 5.04 -35.41 13.24
C ASN A 305 3.65 -35.45 13.83
N LEU A 306 3.36 -36.55 14.52
CA LEU A 306 2.20 -36.67 15.38
C LEU A 306 2.53 -36.14 16.77
N ILE A 307 1.80 -35.12 17.21
CA ILE A 307 1.83 -34.65 18.59
C ILE A 307 0.55 -35.14 19.29
N ASP A 308 0.73 -36.00 20.28
CA ASP A 308 -0.34 -36.37 21.21
C ASP A 308 -0.58 -35.22 22.20
N ILE A 309 -1.82 -34.75 22.30
CA ILE A 309 -2.26 -33.70 23.21
C ILE A 309 -3.47 -34.14 24.03
N HIS A 310 -3.69 -35.44 24.17
CA HIS A 310 -4.83 -35.98 24.91
C HIS A 310 -4.79 -35.60 26.39
N SER A 311 -3.60 -35.34 26.95
CA SER A 311 -3.41 -34.87 28.32
C SER A 311 -3.81 -33.41 28.54
N LEU A 312 -4.01 -32.61 27.48
CA LEU A 312 -4.48 -31.24 27.61
C LEU A 312 -6.00 -31.22 27.80
N ALA A 313 -6.51 -30.20 28.49
CA ALA A 313 -7.95 -29.98 28.60
C ALA A 313 -8.60 -29.69 27.22
N LYS A 314 -9.92 -29.72 27.16
CA LYS A 314 -10.66 -29.26 25.97
C LYS A 314 -10.55 -27.73 25.90
N GLY A 315 -10.25 -27.18 24.72
CA GLY A 315 -10.05 -25.73 24.59
C GLY A 315 -9.19 -25.29 23.40
N ASN A 316 -8.87 -23.99 23.40
CA ASN A 316 -8.06 -23.35 22.37
C ASN A 316 -6.59 -23.30 22.76
N TYR A 317 -5.72 -23.49 21.77
CA TYR A 317 -4.27 -23.57 21.94
C TYR A 317 -3.54 -22.89 20.79
N ILE A 318 -2.26 -22.56 21.05
CA ILE A 318 -1.34 -21.98 20.07
C ILE A 318 -0.20 -22.98 19.84
N LEU A 319 0.00 -23.38 18.60
CA LEU A 319 1.18 -24.11 18.14
C LEU A 319 2.21 -23.11 17.62
N LYS A 320 3.44 -23.22 18.09
CA LYS A 320 4.61 -22.45 17.63
C LYS A 320 5.69 -23.40 17.11
N ILE A 321 6.26 -23.08 15.95
CA ILE A 321 7.39 -23.82 15.39
C ILE A 321 8.42 -22.79 14.92
N LYS A 322 9.67 -22.93 15.38
CA LYS A 322 10.78 -22.14 14.86
C LYS A 322 11.34 -22.85 13.64
N THR A 323 11.15 -22.28 12.46
CA THR A 323 11.70 -22.75 11.18
C THR A 323 12.95 -21.95 10.83
N GLU A 324 13.69 -22.39 9.81
CA GLU A 324 14.83 -21.63 9.24
C GLU A 324 14.39 -20.25 8.73
N HIS A 325 13.11 -20.12 8.37
CA HIS A 325 12.49 -18.88 7.94
C HIS A 325 11.90 -18.08 9.11
N GLY A 326 12.07 -18.48 10.38
CA GLY A 326 11.59 -17.73 11.54
C GLY A 326 10.49 -18.43 12.33
N LEU A 327 9.80 -17.69 13.21
CA LEU A 327 8.78 -18.27 14.08
C LEU A 327 7.43 -18.31 13.38
N GLU A 328 6.91 -19.50 13.13
CA GLU A 328 5.57 -19.68 12.59
C GLU A 328 4.56 -20.10 13.66
N ILE A 329 3.34 -19.55 13.57
CA ILE A 329 2.31 -19.67 14.62
C ILE A 329 0.97 -20.10 14.00
N THR A 330 0.35 -21.12 14.59
CA THR A 330 -0.98 -21.61 14.20
C THR A 330 -1.87 -21.83 15.43
N LYS A 331 -3.10 -21.31 15.38
CA LYS A 331 -4.12 -21.57 16.41
C LYS A 331 -4.87 -22.86 16.07
N PHE A 332 -5.20 -23.65 17.08
CA PHE A 332 -6.03 -24.85 16.91
C PHE A 332 -6.94 -25.07 18.12
N ASN A 333 -7.98 -25.88 17.93
CA ASN A 333 -8.94 -26.24 18.97
C ASN A 333 -8.91 -27.76 19.23
N ARG A 334 -8.88 -28.16 20.51
CA ARG A 334 -9.05 -29.54 20.97
C ARG A 334 -10.45 -29.69 21.55
N LEU A 335 -11.22 -30.62 20.96
CA LEU A 335 -12.60 -30.92 21.35
C LEU A 335 -12.71 -31.82 22.58
#